data_AF-A0A2T5J5C1-F1
#
_entry.id   AF-A0A2T5J5C1-F1
#
_cell.length_a   1.000
_cell.length_b   1.000
_cell.length_c   1.000
_cell.angle_alpha   90.00
_cell.angle_beta   90.00
_cell.angle_gamma   90.00
#
_symmetry.space_group_name_H-M   'P 1'
#
loop_
_entity.id
_entity.type
_entity.pdbx_description
1 polymer ?
#
loop_
_entity_poly.entity_id
_entity_poly.type
_entity_poly.pdbx_seq_one_letter_code
_entity_poly.pdbx_strand_id
1 'polypeptide(L)' 'MNFFKAKTTWSNAEFIPLKLCIASIYIVVGSYFHDFFSKYYIGLFVLFAATVIWSVYLWIKKMKEAN' A
#
# COMPACT_ATOMS: atom_id res chain seq x y z
N MET A 1 -3.51 -10.02 17.58
CA MET A 1 -4.72 -9.73 16.76
C MET A 1 -4.68 -10.54 15.48
N ASN A 2 -5.79 -11.13 15.05
CA ASN A 2 -5.88 -11.79 13.75
C ASN A 2 -5.76 -10.71 12.64
N PHE A 3 -4.85 -10.87 11.69
CA PHE A 3 -4.52 -9.90 10.64
C PHE A 3 -5.75 -9.42 9.85
N PHE A 4 -6.71 -10.32 9.67
CA PHE A 4 -7.97 -10.08 8.97
C PHE A 4 -9.03 -9.36 9.83
N LYS A 5 -8.82 -9.24 11.15
CA LYS A 5 -9.76 -8.63 12.12
C LYS A 5 -9.24 -7.33 12.74
N ALA A 6 -8.18 -6.71 12.20
CA ALA A 6 -7.74 -5.41 12.67
C ALA A 6 -8.88 -4.39 12.48
N LYS A 7 -9.42 -3.86 13.58
CA LYS A 7 -10.53 -2.89 13.56
C LYS A 7 -10.00 -1.52 13.13
N THR A 8 -9.93 -1.28 11.83
CA THR A 8 -10.28 0.04 11.30
C THR A 8 -11.80 0.04 11.08
N THR A 9 -12.43 1.16 10.72
CA THR A 9 -13.91 1.23 10.50
C THR A 9 -14.43 0.12 9.56
N TRP A 10 -13.54 -0.48 8.76
CA TRP A 10 -13.76 -1.63 7.88
C TRP A 10 -12.82 -2.77 8.29
N SER A 11 -13.26 -4.01 8.23
CA SER A 11 -12.34 -5.14 8.37
C SER A 11 -11.39 -5.20 7.17
N ASN A 12 -10.18 -5.72 7.38
CA ASN A 12 -9.16 -5.84 6.32
C ASN A 12 -9.64 -6.66 5.11
N ALA A 13 -10.58 -7.59 5.35
CA ALA A 13 -11.22 -8.42 4.33
C ALA A 13 -12.22 -7.63 3.47
N GLU A 14 -13.03 -6.74 4.08
CA GLU A 14 -13.97 -5.88 3.35
C GLU A 14 -13.25 -4.85 2.46
N PHE A 15 -11.97 -4.59 2.72
CA PHE A 15 -11.14 -3.66 1.94
C PHE A 15 -10.49 -4.30 0.70
N ILE A 16 -10.61 -5.63 0.51
CA ILE A 16 -10.03 -6.36 -0.63
C ILE A 16 -10.56 -5.83 -1.99
N PRO A 17 -11.87 -5.61 -2.21
CA PRO A 17 -12.37 -5.11 -3.48
C PRO A 17 -11.80 -3.74 -3.85
N LEU A 18 -11.64 -2.84 -2.86
CA LEU A 18 -11.05 -1.52 -3.09
C LEU A 18 -9.55 -1.63 -3.45
N LYS A 19 -8.80 -2.50 -2.77
CA LYS A 19 -7.39 -2.79 -3.13
C LYS A 19 -7.26 -3.29 -4.56
N LEU A 20 -8.15 -4.18 -4.99
CA LEU A 20 -8.17 -4.69 -6.37
C LEU A 20 -8.52 -3.60 -7.40
N CYS A 21 -9.48 -2.73 -7.09
CA CYS A 21 -9.84 -1.58 -7.94
C CYS A 21 -8.67 -0.61 -8.12
N ILE A 22 -7.95 -0.29 -7.04
CA ILE A 22 -6.78 0.61 -7.10
C ILE A 22 -5.62 -0.07 -7.84
N ALA A 23 -5.39 -1.36 -7.60
CA ALA A 23 -4.35 -2.11 -8.30
C ALA A 23 -4.60 -2.18 -9.81
N SER A 24 -5.86 -2.40 -10.23
CA SER A 24 -6.20 -2.49 -11.65
C SER A 24 -5.95 -1.17 -12.39
N ILE A 25 -6.34 -0.03 -11.81
CA ILE A 25 -6.09 1.27 -12.45
C ILE A 25 -4.60 1.62 -12.51
N TYR A 26 -3.81 1.24 -11.49
CA TYR A 26 -2.35 1.44 -11.53
C TYR A 26 -1.67 0.62 -12.63
N ILE A 27 -2.13 -0.61 -12.88
CA ILE A 27 -1.62 -1.43 -14.00
C ILE A 27 -1.99 -0.77 -15.33
N VAL A 28 -3.23 -0.31 -15.49
CA VAL A 28 -3.67 0.39 -16.71
C VAL A 28 -2.84 1.66 -16.95
N VAL A 29 -2.69 2.52 -15.94
CA VAL A 29 -1.89 3.74 -16.07
C VAL A 29 -0.43 3.40 -16.40
N GLY A 30 0.15 2.40 -15.72
CA GLY A 30 1.50 1.92 -15.99
C GLY A 30 1.70 1.38 -17.40
N SER A 31 0.69 0.70 -17.97
CA SER A 31 0.78 0.16 -19.34
C SER A 31 0.69 1.23 -20.41
N TYR A 32 -0.11 2.29 -20.20
CA TYR A 32 -0.27 3.38 -21.17
C TYR A 32 0.84 4.45 -21.09
N PHE A 33 1.39 4.70 -19.90
CA PHE A 33 2.35 5.77 -19.65
C PHE A 33 3.76 5.27 -19.27
N HIS A 34 4.08 4.02 -19.64
CA HIS A 34 5.34 3.36 -19.28
C HIS A 34 6.57 4.23 -19.57
N ASP A 35 6.66 4.77 -20.79
CA ASP A 35 7.81 5.58 -21.24
C ASP A 35 7.99 6.85 -20.41
N PHE A 36 6.89 7.47 -19.97
CA PHE A 36 6.92 8.64 -19.11
C PHE A 36 7.46 8.28 -17.73
N PHE A 37 6.97 7.19 -17.13
CA PHE A 37 7.38 6.76 -15.79
C PHE A 37 8.78 6.14 -15.73
N SER A 38 9.27 5.55 -16.84
CA SER A 38 10.59 4.91 -16.92
C SER A 38 11.74 5.82 -16.48
N LYS A 39 11.63 7.13 -16.76
CA LYS A 39 12.62 8.15 -16.39
C LYS A 39 12.67 8.41 -14.88
N TYR A 40 11.64 8.04 -14.14
CA TYR A 40 11.47 8.33 -12.72
C TYR A 40 11.49 7.07 -11.84
N TYR A 41 11.80 5.90 -12.39
CA TYR A 41 11.78 4.64 -11.63
C TYR A 41 12.62 4.68 -10.37
N ILE A 42 13.84 5.24 -10.43
CA ILE A 42 14.70 5.34 -9.25
C ILE A 42 14.01 6.15 -8.15
N GLY A 43 13.44 7.32 -8.47
CA GLY A 43 12.73 8.15 -7.50
C GLY A 43 11.48 7.48 -6.94
N LEU A 44 10.69 6.83 -7.81
CA LEU A 44 9.49 6.10 -7.42
C LEU A 44 9.81 4.90 -6.52
N PHE A 45 10.89 4.18 -6.81
CA PHE A 45 11.34 3.06 -5.97
C PHE A 45 11.84 3.53 -4.60
N VAL A 46 12.55 4.65 -4.53
CA VAL A 46 12.97 5.23 -3.24
C VAL A 46 11.75 5.64 -2.42
N LEU A 47 10.78 6.31 -3.04
CA LEU A 47 9.53 6.71 -2.39
C LEU A 47 8.75 5.48 -1.90
N PHE A 48 8.67 4.44 -2.72
CA PHE A 48 8.05 3.17 -2.35
C PHE A 48 8.75 2.53 -1.15
N ALA A 49 10.08 2.41 -1.17
CA ALA A 49 10.83 1.81 -0.06
C ALA A 49 10.66 2.61 1.25
N ALA A 50 10.77 3.94 1.18
CA ALA A 50 10.58 4.82 2.33
C ALA A 50 9.17 4.69 2.92
N THR A 51 8.13 4.67 2.07
CA THR A 51 6.74 4.54 2.52
C THR A 51 6.42 3.15 3.06
N VAL A 52 7.05 2.09 2.54
CA VAL A 52 6.95 0.73 3.10
C VAL A 52 7.54 0.68 4.50
N ILE A 53 8.77 1.18 4.68
CA ILE A 53 9.42 1.22 6.00
C ILE A 53 8.58 2.01 6.99
N TRP A 54 8.09 3.19 6.59
CA TRP A 54 7.23 4.02 7.42
C TRP A 54 5.93 3.32 7.82
N SER A 55 5.28 2.65 6.87
CA SER A 55 4.03 1.92 7.10
C SER A 55 4.23 0.75 8.05
N VAL A 56 5.31 -0.01 7.89
CA VAL A 56 5.68 -1.12 8.79
C VAL A 56 5.99 -0.58 10.19
N TYR A 57 6.72 0.53 10.29
CA TYR A 57 7.01 1.17 11.57
C TYR A 57 5.72 1.61 12.30
N LEU A 58 4.82 2.32 11.61
CA LEU A 58 3.53 2.73 12.17
C LEU A 58 2.69 1.54 12.61
N TRP A 59 2.73 0.45 11.84
CA TRP A 59 2.04 -0.79 12.20
C TRP A 59 2.60 -1.37 13.51
N ILE A 60 3.91 -1.59 13.59
CA ILE A 60 4.55 -2.14 14.79
C ILE A 60 4.24 -1.27 16.01
N LYS A 61 4.34 0.06 15.86
CA LYS A 61 3.99 1.02 16.93
C LYS A 61 2.54 0.82 17.40
N LYS A 62 1.58 0.78 16.47
CA LYS A 62 0.16 0.62 16.79
C LYS A 62 -0.15 -0.73 17.44
N MET A 63 0.55 -1.79 17.04
CA MET A 63 0.40 -3.11 17.65
C MET A 63 0.95 -3.16 19.08
N LYS A 64 2.00 -2.38 19.36
CA LYS A 64 2.57 -2.26 20.71
C LYS A 64 1.69 -1.43 21.65
N GLU A 65 1.00 -0.40 21.13
CA GLU A 65 0.08 0.43 21.91
C GLU A 65 -1.28 -0.25 22.20
N ALA A 66 -1.66 -1.25 21.41
CA ALA A 66 -2.91 -1.99 21.56
C ALA A 66 -2.80 -3.25 22.44
N ASN A 67 -1.59 -3.60 22.89
CA ASN A 67 -1.27 -4.66 23.87
C ASN A 67 -0.92 -4.03 25.20
#